data_AF-A0A1Q9BUP7-F1
#
_entry.id   AF-A0A1Q9BUP7-F1
#
_cell.length_a   1.000
_cell.length_b   1.000
_cell.length_c   1.000
_cell.angle_alpha   90.00
_cell.angle_beta   90.00
_cell.angle_gamma   90.00
#
_symmetry.space_group_name_H-M   'P 1'
#
loop_
_entity.id
_entity.type
_entity.pdbx_description
1 polymer ?
#
loop_
_entity_poly.entity_id
_entity_poly.type
_entity_poly.pdbx_seq_one_letter_code
_entity_poly.pdbx_strand_id
1 'polypeptide(L)'
;MTFSSLVNLDLGPSTEWKDDVKAVVTLGIKAIHHLQHPCADRVETASRIILAGCDFRDQLAVLKQMGDSPESRVSADDNFSIITSLLVQASRVASMLTDGSGGEALVPANPGQEDVTGLVSLNASSAIRQILQDEDFMDCLAVAVQNMTKTVKEAQDAVRDAVQDFHNGGAKYWRAELAADADLSTVLERAANTIDAIDGDEADALIDKLKEVLSKCDDFIGKATFYGSVMPRVLDFKSFVDAVRVMAKRCKALSCESLLAFAHNSCKSVEWQARLIRNQLTEIMIGNIDEKDLHQVLLKSSKSLVEKAGKQAREEDDHGQTKATAASAESARKKLRLGK
;
A
#
# COMPACT_ATOMS: atom_id res chain seq x y z
N MET A 1 -21.87 -29.42 -34.11
CA MET A 1 -22.60 -28.48 -33.23
C MET A 1 -22.68 -27.15 -33.96
N THR A 2 -23.87 -26.61 -34.14
CA THR A 2 -24.08 -25.28 -34.74
C THR A 2 -23.98 -24.22 -33.64
N PHE A 3 -23.31 -23.09 -33.94
CA PHE A 3 -23.11 -21.97 -33.00
C PHE A 3 -24.42 -21.37 -32.47
N SER A 4 -25.53 -21.58 -33.17
CA SER A 4 -26.90 -21.25 -32.74
C SER A 4 -27.26 -21.78 -31.33
N SER A 5 -26.63 -22.86 -30.85
CA SER A 5 -26.87 -23.40 -29.51
C SER A 5 -26.29 -22.57 -28.36
N LEU A 6 -25.38 -21.62 -28.63
CA LEU A 6 -24.80 -20.69 -27.63
C LEU A 6 -25.67 -19.46 -27.35
N VAL A 7 -26.58 -19.11 -28.27
CA VAL A 7 -27.26 -17.81 -28.33
C VAL A 7 -28.52 -17.75 -27.43
N ASN A 8 -29.00 -18.90 -26.94
CA ASN A 8 -30.14 -19.01 -26.02
C ASN A 8 -29.74 -19.71 -24.70
N LEU A 9 -28.57 -19.37 -24.16
CA LEU A 9 -28.28 -19.70 -22.77
C LEU A 9 -29.13 -18.79 -21.88
N ASP A 10 -30.31 -19.28 -21.50
CA ASP A 10 -31.07 -18.72 -20.38
C ASP A 10 -30.28 -19.04 -19.11
N LEU A 11 -29.45 -18.08 -18.71
CA LEU A 11 -28.51 -18.14 -17.58
C LEU A 11 -29.27 -17.99 -16.25
N GLY A 12 -30.31 -18.80 -16.07
CA GLY A 12 -31.16 -18.81 -14.89
C GLY A 12 -30.36 -19.10 -13.60
N PRO A 13 -30.99 -18.89 -12.42
CA PRO A 13 -30.32 -18.96 -11.11
C PRO A 13 -29.84 -20.36 -10.70
N SER A 14 -29.99 -21.38 -11.54
CA SER A 14 -29.66 -22.77 -11.17
C SER A 14 -28.15 -23.03 -11.10
N THR A 15 -27.81 -24.03 -10.28
CA THR A 15 -26.48 -24.51 -9.90
C THR A 15 -25.75 -25.31 -10.99
N GLU A 16 -26.28 -25.42 -12.21
CA GLU A 16 -25.73 -26.29 -13.25
C GLU A 16 -24.99 -25.54 -14.38
N TRP A 17 -24.15 -24.56 -14.04
CA TRP A 17 -23.20 -24.01 -15.00
C TRP A 17 -21.99 -24.95 -15.05
N LYS A 18 -22.24 -26.17 -15.54
CA LYS A 18 -21.27 -27.27 -15.60
C LYS A 18 -20.08 -26.90 -16.48
N ASP A 19 -18.96 -27.59 -16.28
CA ASP A 19 -17.70 -27.51 -17.05
C ASP A 19 -17.91 -27.36 -18.57
N ASP A 20 -19.02 -27.87 -19.09
CA ASP A 20 -19.51 -27.70 -20.45
C ASP A 20 -19.60 -26.23 -20.91
N VAL A 21 -20.08 -25.31 -20.08
CA VAL A 21 -20.16 -23.87 -20.42
C VAL A 21 -18.75 -23.27 -20.51
N LYS A 22 -17.87 -23.55 -19.54
CA LYS A 22 -16.47 -23.09 -19.58
C LYS A 22 -15.73 -23.67 -20.79
N ALA A 23 -15.94 -24.95 -21.10
CA ALA A 23 -15.31 -25.62 -22.22
C ALA A 23 -15.77 -25.04 -23.56
N VAL A 24 -17.08 -24.82 -23.72
CA VAL A 24 -17.65 -24.24 -24.94
C VAL A 24 -17.22 -22.78 -25.13
N VAL A 25 -17.24 -21.96 -24.09
CA VAL A 25 -16.77 -20.56 -24.15
C VAL A 25 -15.27 -20.49 -24.46
N THR A 26 -14.45 -21.35 -23.84
CA THR A 26 -13.01 -21.43 -24.11
C THR A 26 -12.72 -21.85 -25.57
N LEU A 27 -13.45 -22.83 -26.10
CA LEU A 27 -13.37 -23.23 -27.50
C LEU A 27 -13.82 -22.10 -28.43
N GLY A 28 -14.86 -21.35 -28.05
CA GLY A 28 -15.32 -20.16 -28.73
C GLY A 28 -14.24 -19.09 -28.87
N ILE A 29 -13.57 -18.71 -27.77
CA ILE A 29 -12.47 -17.73 -27.79
C ILE A 29 -11.36 -18.16 -28.76
N LYS A 30 -10.92 -19.42 -28.69
CA LYS A 30 -9.89 -19.96 -29.58
C LYS A 30 -10.31 -19.91 -31.04
N ALA A 31 -11.57 -20.23 -31.34
CA ALA A 31 -12.10 -20.17 -32.71
C ALA A 31 -12.15 -18.72 -33.23
N ILE A 32 -12.47 -17.75 -32.37
CA ILE A 32 -12.58 -16.33 -32.71
C ILE A 32 -11.22 -15.71 -33.06
N HIS A 33 -10.14 -16.11 -32.39
CA HIS A 33 -8.78 -15.66 -32.73
C HIS A 33 -8.33 -16.07 -34.15
N HIS A 34 -8.97 -17.08 -34.73
CA HIS A 34 -8.74 -17.50 -36.11
C HIS A 34 -9.67 -16.81 -37.13
N LEU A 35 -10.69 -16.09 -36.66
CA LEU A 35 -11.61 -15.33 -37.50
C LEU A 35 -11.14 -13.87 -37.56
N GLN A 36 -10.79 -13.38 -38.75
CA GLN A 36 -10.56 -11.95 -39.00
C GLN A 36 -11.92 -11.20 -39.05
N HIS A 37 -12.70 -11.27 -37.97
CA HIS A 37 -14.01 -10.66 -37.87
C HIS A 37 -13.97 -9.36 -37.06
N PRO A 38 -14.60 -8.26 -37.51
CA PRO A 38 -14.68 -6.98 -36.78
C PRO A 38 -15.30 -7.04 -35.37
N CYS A 39 -15.90 -8.18 -34.99
CA CYS A 39 -16.55 -8.37 -33.69
C CYS A 39 -15.75 -9.28 -32.75
N ALA A 40 -14.60 -9.81 -33.18
CA ALA A 40 -13.81 -10.80 -32.43
C ALA A 40 -13.49 -10.34 -30.99
N ASP A 41 -12.99 -9.12 -30.83
CA ASP A 41 -12.63 -8.55 -29.53
C ASP A 41 -13.82 -8.43 -28.57
N ARG A 42 -15.01 -8.15 -29.12
CA ARG A 42 -16.25 -8.02 -28.32
C ARG A 42 -16.71 -9.37 -27.81
N VAL A 43 -16.66 -10.39 -28.66
CA VAL A 43 -17.05 -11.75 -28.28
C VAL A 43 -16.03 -12.35 -27.32
N GLU A 44 -14.74 -12.06 -27.50
CA GLU A 44 -13.70 -12.41 -26.53
C GLU A 44 -13.95 -11.74 -25.17
N THR A 45 -14.30 -10.46 -25.15
CA THR A 45 -14.63 -9.73 -23.92
C THR A 45 -15.84 -10.35 -23.21
N ALA A 46 -16.94 -10.59 -23.93
CA ALA A 46 -18.13 -11.23 -23.37
C ALA A 46 -17.83 -12.64 -22.83
N SER A 47 -17.02 -13.41 -23.55
CA SER A 47 -16.58 -14.74 -23.15
C SER A 47 -15.72 -14.71 -21.88
N ARG A 48 -14.78 -13.75 -21.77
CA ARG A 48 -13.97 -13.55 -20.56
C ARG A 48 -14.81 -13.14 -19.35
N ILE A 49 -15.84 -12.31 -19.55
CA ILE A 49 -16.80 -11.94 -18.51
C ILE A 49 -17.53 -13.19 -17.99
N ILE A 50 -18.01 -14.06 -18.89
CA ILE A 50 -18.68 -15.32 -18.52
C ILE A 50 -17.76 -16.24 -17.75
N LEU A 51 -16.51 -16.42 -18.21
CA LEU A 51 -15.53 -17.26 -17.50
C LEU A 51 -15.27 -16.76 -16.09
N ALA A 52 -15.04 -15.45 -15.92
CA ALA A 52 -14.83 -14.85 -14.61
C ALA A 52 -16.07 -14.99 -13.69
N GLY A 53 -17.28 -14.88 -14.25
CA GLY A 53 -18.52 -15.15 -13.53
C GLY A 53 -18.65 -16.61 -13.07
N CYS A 54 -18.24 -17.57 -13.91
CA CYS A 54 -18.22 -18.99 -13.54
C CYS A 54 -17.18 -19.26 -12.45
N ASP A 55 -15.96 -18.72 -12.59
CA ASP A 55 -14.91 -18.84 -11.58
C ASP A 55 -15.34 -18.25 -10.24
N PHE A 56 -16.05 -17.11 -10.25
CA PHE A 56 -16.63 -16.53 -9.05
C PHE A 56 -17.63 -17.49 -8.38
N ARG A 57 -18.55 -18.10 -9.14
CA ARG A 57 -19.52 -19.05 -8.57
C ARG A 57 -18.85 -20.27 -7.96
N ASP A 58 -17.81 -20.81 -8.60
CA ASP A 58 -17.09 -21.97 -8.07
C ASP A 58 -16.42 -21.64 -6.74
N GLN A 59 -15.73 -20.50 -6.67
CA GLN A 59 -15.11 -20.03 -5.43
C GLN A 59 -16.14 -19.72 -4.35
N LEU A 60 -17.29 -19.17 -4.71
CA LEU A 60 -18.37 -18.90 -3.79
C LEU A 60 -18.97 -20.20 -3.24
N ALA A 61 -19.12 -21.23 -4.09
CA ALA A 61 -19.57 -22.54 -3.66
C ALA A 61 -18.57 -23.18 -2.67
N VAL A 62 -17.27 -23.06 -2.93
CA VAL A 62 -16.23 -23.50 -1.98
C VAL A 62 -16.37 -22.74 -0.67
N LEU A 63 -16.48 -21.41 -0.69
CA LEU A 63 -16.64 -20.59 0.51
C LEU A 63 -17.89 -20.99 1.32
N LYS A 64 -19.03 -21.23 0.64
CA LYS A 64 -20.27 -21.66 1.30
C LYS A 64 -20.16 -23.06 1.94
N GLN A 65 -19.27 -23.92 1.45
CA GLN A 65 -19.01 -25.24 2.02
C GLN A 65 -18.09 -25.20 3.26
N MET A 66 -17.35 -24.11 3.48
CA MET A 66 -16.41 -23.99 4.60
C MET A 66 -17.10 -23.77 5.95
N GLY A 67 -18.37 -23.36 5.96
CA GLY A 67 -19.11 -23.16 7.19
C GLY A 67 -20.54 -22.68 6.97
N ASP A 68 -21.34 -22.79 8.04
CA ASP A 68 -22.78 -22.50 8.00
C ASP A 68 -23.10 -21.01 8.19
N SER A 69 -22.17 -20.22 8.74
CA SER A 69 -22.32 -18.77 8.94
C SER A 69 -21.20 -17.97 8.25
N PRO A 70 -21.43 -16.69 7.91
CA PRO A 70 -20.38 -15.80 7.37
C PRO A 70 -19.10 -15.79 8.22
N GLU A 71 -19.22 -15.74 9.55
CA GLU A 71 -18.08 -15.75 10.47
C GLU A 71 -17.30 -17.06 10.42
N SER A 72 -18.00 -18.20 10.39
CA SER A 72 -17.35 -19.51 10.28
C SER A 72 -16.61 -19.67 8.95
N ARG A 73 -17.19 -19.20 7.84
CA ARG A 73 -16.58 -19.23 6.50
C ARG A 73 -15.34 -18.34 6.44
N VAL A 74 -15.44 -17.11 6.93
CA VAL A 74 -14.31 -16.15 6.97
C VAL A 74 -13.19 -16.64 7.88
N SER A 75 -13.52 -17.30 9.00
CA SER A 75 -12.52 -17.86 9.92
C SER A 75 -11.82 -19.09 9.36
N ALA A 76 -12.53 -19.87 8.53
CA ALA A 76 -11.98 -21.04 7.85
C ALA A 76 -11.18 -20.70 6.58
N ASP A 77 -11.39 -19.50 6.01
CA ASP A 77 -10.62 -19.01 4.87
C ASP A 77 -9.25 -18.48 5.31
N ASP A 78 -8.27 -19.39 5.35
CA ASP A 78 -6.88 -19.08 5.70
C ASP A 78 -6.36 -17.86 4.93
N ASN A 79 -5.95 -16.82 5.66
CA ASN A 79 -5.45 -15.55 5.11
C ASN A 79 -6.38 -14.89 4.09
N PHE A 80 -7.69 -15.15 4.15
CA PHE A 80 -8.68 -14.63 3.19
C PHE A 80 -8.40 -15.03 1.73
N SER A 81 -7.80 -16.21 1.50
CA SER A 81 -7.39 -16.66 0.17
C SER A 81 -8.54 -16.75 -0.83
N ILE A 82 -9.68 -17.33 -0.44
CA ILE A 82 -10.84 -17.54 -1.30
C ILE A 82 -11.60 -16.23 -1.48
N ILE A 83 -11.79 -15.45 -0.40
CA ILE A 83 -12.41 -14.12 -0.47
C ILE A 83 -11.60 -13.21 -1.40
N THR A 84 -10.27 -13.25 -1.32
CA THR A 84 -9.39 -12.50 -2.22
C THR A 84 -9.57 -12.95 -3.68
N SER A 85 -9.68 -14.25 -3.94
CA SER A 85 -9.96 -14.80 -5.27
C SER A 85 -11.29 -14.29 -5.82
N LEU A 86 -12.35 -14.30 -5.01
CA LEU A 86 -13.67 -13.77 -5.35
C LEU A 86 -13.62 -12.27 -5.71
N LEU A 87 -12.93 -11.47 -4.89
CA LEU A 87 -12.75 -10.03 -5.15
C LEU A 87 -11.95 -9.76 -6.44
N VAL A 88 -10.96 -10.59 -6.77
CA VAL A 88 -10.20 -10.48 -8.03
C VAL A 88 -11.11 -10.77 -9.23
N GLN A 89 -11.94 -11.81 -9.18
CA GLN A 89 -12.88 -12.09 -10.27
C GLN A 89 -13.92 -10.97 -10.41
N ALA A 90 -14.46 -10.47 -9.30
CA ALA A 90 -15.39 -9.34 -9.30
C ALA A 90 -14.77 -8.09 -9.93
N SER A 91 -13.53 -7.75 -9.56
CA SER A 91 -12.79 -6.62 -10.12
C SER A 91 -12.53 -6.77 -11.61
N ARG A 92 -12.19 -7.99 -12.06
CA ARG A 92 -11.96 -8.29 -13.48
C ARG A 92 -13.24 -8.17 -14.32
N VAL A 93 -14.36 -8.63 -13.80
CA VAL A 93 -15.68 -8.43 -14.44
C VAL A 93 -16.01 -6.95 -14.48
N ALA A 94 -15.81 -6.23 -13.38
CA ALA A 94 -16.10 -4.80 -13.30
C ALA A 94 -15.34 -4.00 -14.35
N SER A 95 -14.03 -4.21 -14.49
CA SER A 95 -13.21 -3.50 -15.48
C SER A 95 -13.70 -3.76 -16.91
N MET A 96 -13.96 -5.03 -17.24
CA MET A 96 -14.46 -5.43 -18.58
C MET A 96 -15.85 -4.88 -18.89
N LEU A 97 -16.71 -4.69 -17.89
CA LEU A 97 -18.04 -4.09 -18.05
C LEU A 97 -17.98 -2.58 -18.31
N THR A 98 -17.00 -1.86 -17.73
CA THR A 98 -16.74 -0.44 -18.03
C THR A 98 -16.08 -0.24 -19.38
N ASP A 99 -15.14 -1.10 -19.76
CA ASP A 99 -14.44 -0.99 -21.05
C ASP A 99 -15.36 -1.41 -22.22
N GLY A 100 -16.33 -2.29 -21.96
CA GLY A 100 -17.28 -2.80 -22.96
C GLY A 100 -18.46 -1.88 -23.29
N SER A 101 -18.69 -0.78 -22.56
CA SER A 101 -19.82 0.14 -22.82
C SER A 101 -19.62 1.07 -24.02
N GLY A 102 -18.43 1.08 -24.65
CA GLY A 102 -18.13 1.91 -25.83
C GLY A 102 -18.67 1.38 -27.17
N GLY A 103 -19.46 0.31 -27.18
CA GLY A 103 -19.73 -0.47 -28.38
C GLY A 103 -21.20 -0.62 -28.78
N GLU A 104 -22.06 0.40 -28.73
CA GLU A 104 -23.26 0.36 -29.60
C GLU A 104 -22.86 0.61 -31.06
N ALA A 105 -21.99 -0.25 -31.62
CA ALA A 105 -21.66 -0.26 -33.03
C ALA A 105 -22.70 -1.12 -33.76
N LEU A 106 -23.52 -0.43 -34.56
CA LEU A 106 -24.44 -0.95 -35.56
C LEU A 106 -23.96 -2.28 -36.14
N VAL A 107 -24.74 -3.34 -35.93
CA VAL A 107 -24.61 -4.58 -36.72
C VAL A 107 -24.70 -4.16 -38.19
N PRO A 108 -23.67 -4.34 -39.03
CA PRO A 108 -23.79 -4.09 -40.44
C PRO A 108 -24.93 -4.97 -40.96
N ALA A 109 -25.95 -4.35 -41.56
CA ALA A 109 -27.14 -5.03 -42.08
C ALA A 109 -26.84 -5.86 -43.35
N ASN A 110 -25.77 -6.64 -43.35
CA ASN A 110 -25.39 -7.51 -44.45
C ASN A 110 -25.99 -8.92 -44.24
N PRO A 111 -26.77 -9.43 -45.20
CA PRO A 111 -27.26 -10.81 -45.17
C PRO A 111 -26.07 -11.78 -45.17
N GLY A 112 -25.99 -12.67 -44.18
CA GLY A 112 -24.88 -13.63 -44.00
C GLY A 112 -23.98 -13.41 -42.77
N GLN A 113 -24.18 -12.33 -42.00
CA GLN A 113 -23.49 -12.11 -40.70
C GLN A 113 -24.37 -12.47 -39.48
N GLU A 114 -25.47 -13.18 -39.70
CA GLU A 114 -26.46 -13.56 -38.67
C GLU A 114 -25.85 -14.40 -37.54
N ASP A 115 -24.84 -15.23 -37.85
CA ASP A 115 -24.09 -16.03 -36.87
C ASP A 115 -23.28 -15.18 -35.88
N VAL A 116 -22.93 -13.94 -36.25
CA VAL A 116 -22.17 -13.02 -35.37
C VAL A 116 -23.10 -12.13 -34.56
N THR A 117 -24.30 -11.81 -35.06
CA THR A 117 -25.32 -11.11 -34.28
C THR A 117 -25.65 -11.88 -32.99
N GLY A 118 -25.75 -13.21 -33.07
CA GLY A 118 -25.92 -14.08 -31.90
C GLY A 118 -24.73 -14.03 -30.92
N LEU A 119 -23.51 -13.80 -31.41
CA LEU A 119 -22.32 -13.62 -30.58
C LEU A 119 -22.28 -12.23 -29.90
N VAL A 120 -22.85 -11.21 -30.54
CA VAL A 120 -23.04 -9.86 -29.95
C VAL A 120 -24.19 -9.88 -28.92
N SER A 121 -25.11 -10.84 -29.01
CA SER A 121 -26.22 -11.05 -28.06
C SER A 121 -25.85 -11.84 -26.79
N LEU A 122 -24.59 -12.28 -26.62
CA LEU A 122 -24.06 -12.85 -25.36
C LEU A 122 -23.94 -11.76 -24.28
N ASN A 123 -25.07 -11.17 -23.89
CA ASN A 123 -25.15 -10.20 -22.83
C ASN A 123 -25.43 -10.90 -21.50
N ALA A 124 -24.41 -11.55 -20.95
CA ALA A 124 -24.46 -12.14 -19.61
C ALA A 124 -24.27 -11.10 -18.49
N SER A 125 -24.05 -9.83 -18.85
CA SER A 125 -23.67 -8.75 -17.92
C SER A 125 -24.66 -8.58 -16.78
N SER A 126 -25.97 -8.69 -17.04
CA SER A 126 -27.01 -8.55 -16.01
C SER A 126 -26.98 -9.70 -15.01
N ALA A 127 -26.96 -10.95 -15.51
CA ALA A 127 -26.89 -12.15 -14.67
C ALA A 127 -25.61 -12.18 -13.83
N ILE A 128 -24.47 -11.80 -14.42
CA ILE A 128 -23.19 -11.78 -13.70
C ILE A 128 -23.17 -10.66 -12.66
N ARG A 129 -23.73 -9.47 -12.94
CA ARG A 129 -23.88 -8.42 -11.92
C ARG A 129 -24.71 -8.90 -10.72
N GLN A 130 -25.77 -9.65 -10.95
CA GLN A 130 -26.57 -10.23 -9.86
C GLN A 130 -25.77 -11.25 -9.04
N ILE A 131 -25.00 -12.13 -9.70
CA ILE A 131 -24.11 -13.08 -9.01
C ILE A 131 -23.07 -12.36 -8.16
N LEU A 132 -22.50 -11.25 -8.65
CA LEU A 132 -21.53 -10.47 -7.88
C LEU A 132 -22.14 -9.79 -6.65
N GLN A 133 -23.46 -9.63 -6.61
CA GLN A 133 -24.22 -9.05 -5.49
C GLN A 133 -24.84 -10.12 -4.58
N ASP A 134 -24.35 -11.37 -4.63
CA ASP A 134 -24.82 -12.46 -3.78
C ASP A 134 -24.72 -12.08 -2.29
N GLU A 135 -25.84 -12.16 -1.57
CA GLU A 135 -25.96 -11.69 -0.19
C GLU A 135 -25.01 -12.44 0.76
N ASP A 136 -24.85 -13.76 0.61
CA ASP A 136 -23.93 -14.54 1.45
C ASP A 136 -22.48 -14.06 1.29
N PHE A 137 -22.08 -13.73 0.06
CA PHE A 137 -20.74 -13.19 -0.19
C PHE A 137 -20.57 -11.81 0.44
N MET A 138 -21.58 -10.94 0.31
CA MET A 138 -21.56 -9.61 0.89
C MET A 138 -21.45 -9.64 2.42
N ASP A 139 -22.13 -10.58 3.07
CA ASP A 139 -22.02 -10.79 4.51
C ASP A 139 -20.61 -11.28 4.91
N CYS A 140 -20.04 -12.23 4.16
CA CYS A 140 -18.66 -12.68 4.39
C CYS A 140 -17.66 -11.52 4.20
N LEU A 141 -17.87 -10.68 3.19
CA LEU A 141 -17.03 -9.50 2.93
C LEU A 141 -17.15 -8.49 4.08
N ALA A 142 -18.34 -8.29 4.63
CA ALA A 142 -18.57 -7.42 5.79
C ALA A 142 -17.83 -7.92 7.04
N VAL A 143 -17.87 -9.22 7.30
CA VAL A 143 -17.12 -9.83 8.42
C VAL A 143 -15.61 -9.73 8.19
N ALA A 144 -15.13 -9.97 6.96
CA ALA A 144 -13.70 -9.82 6.63
C ALA A 144 -13.21 -8.38 6.89
N VAL A 145 -13.98 -7.38 6.46
CA VAL A 145 -13.70 -5.96 6.74
C VAL A 145 -13.67 -5.68 8.25
N GLN A 146 -14.61 -6.22 9.02
CA GLN A 146 -14.61 -6.07 10.47
C GLN A 146 -13.37 -6.70 11.13
N ASN A 147 -12.99 -7.91 10.70
CA ASN A 147 -11.80 -8.60 11.20
C ASN A 147 -10.53 -7.81 10.89
N MET A 148 -10.38 -7.32 9.65
CA MET A 148 -9.25 -6.47 9.29
C MET A 148 -9.24 -5.15 10.06
N THR A 149 -10.40 -4.53 10.27
CA THR A 149 -10.53 -3.30 11.08
C THR A 149 -10.04 -3.53 12.50
N LYS A 150 -10.40 -4.67 13.11
CA LYS A 150 -9.93 -5.07 14.43
C LYS A 150 -8.41 -5.24 14.46
N THR A 151 -7.83 -5.95 13.49
CA THR A 151 -6.37 -6.15 13.39
C THR A 151 -5.62 -4.82 13.23
N VAL A 152 -6.10 -3.92 12.38
CA VAL A 152 -5.52 -2.59 12.22
C VAL A 152 -5.61 -1.80 13.51
N LYS A 153 -6.76 -1.86 14.21
CA LYS A 153 -6.97 -1.16 15.48
C LYS A 153 -6.05 -1.68 16.59
N GLU A 154 -5.86 -2.99 16.69
CA GLU A 154 -4.92 -3.60 17.65
C GLU A 154 -3.48 -3.16 17.39
N ALA A 155 -3.04 -3.17 16.12
CA ALA A 155 -1.72 -2.67 15.75
C ALA A 155 -1.58 -1.15 15.96
N GLN A 156 -2.64 -0.39 15.69
CA GLN A 156 -2.71 1.05 15.93
C GLN A 156 -2.58 1.36 17.41
N ASP A 157 -3.33 0.67 18.27
CA ASP A 157 -3.32 0.85 19.72
C ASP A 157 -1.94 0.47 20.29
N ALA A 158 -1.31 -0.63 19.82
CA ALA A 158 0.05 -0.98 20.23
C ALA A 158 1.08 0.09 19.88
N VAL A 159 1.03 0.66 18.67
CA VAL A 159 1.88 1.81 18.30
C VAL A 159 1.56 3.01 19.17
N ARG A 160 0.28 3.32 19.40
CA ARG A 160 -0.13 4.46 20.22
C ARG A 160 0.35 4.32 21.66
N ASP A 161 0.31 3.12 22.22
CA ASP A 161 0.71 2.84 23.61
C ASP A 161 2.25 2.93 23.76
N ALA A 162 3.01 2.39 22.80
CA ALA A 162 4.48 2.56 22.77
C ALA A 162 4.90 4.01 22.52
N VAL A 163 4.11 4.76 21.75
CA VAL A 163 4.33 6.20 21.54
C VAL A 163 3.52 7.07 22.50
N GLN A 164 2.94 6.50 23.56
CA GLN A 164 2.02 7.23 24.43
C GLN A 164 2.76 8.29 25.24
N ASP A 165 4.00 8.05 25.61
CA ASP A 165 4.86 9.05 26.25
C ASP A 165 5.40 10.09 25.26
N PHE A 166 5.29 9.81 23.96
CA PHE A 166 5.50 10.80 22.91
C PHE A 166 4.24 11.64 22.62
N HIS A 167 3.03 11.12 22.88
CA HIS A 167 1.78 11.72 22.39
C HIS A 167 0.59 11.60 23.33
N ASN A 168 0.80 11.60 24.65
CA ASN A 168 -0.32 11.46 25.58
C ASN A 168 -1.26 12.67 25.39
N GLY A 169 -2.45 12.38 24.83
CA GLY A 169 -3.47 13.30 24.30
C GLY A 169 -4.11 14.27 25.29
N GLY A 170 -3.32 14.86 26.18
CA GLY A 170 -3.69 15.94 27.07
C GLY A 170 -2.41 16.57 27.62
N ALA A 171 -2.13 17.82 27.24
CA ALA A 171 -1.21 18.75 27.91
C ALA A 171 0.26 18.33 28.15
N LYS A 172 0.71 17.11 27.82
CA LYS A 172 2.05 16.57 28.16
C LYS A 172 2.91 16.18 26.96
N TYR A 173 2.53 16.56 25.75
CA TYR A 173 3.48 16.55 24.64
C TYR A 173 4.49 17.67 24.88
N TRP A 174 5.80 17.39 24.90
CA TRP A 174 6.78 18.42 25.22
C TRP A 174 6.71 19.62 24.24
N ARG A 175 6.22 19.44 23.00
CA ARG A 175 5.95 20.57 22.09
C ARG A 175 4.69 21.37 22.46
N ALA A 176 3.69 20.78 23.12
CA ALA A 176 2.47 21.49 23.49
C ALA A 176 2.71 22.57 24.57
N GLU A 177 3.80 22.43 25.33
CA GLU A 177 4.25 23.43 26.31
C GLU A 177 5.24 24.45 25.74
N LEU A 178 5.63 24.32 24.45
CA LEU A 178 6.53 25.27 23.79
C LEU A 178 5.75 26.41 23.15
N ALA A 179 6.24 27.63 23.36
CA ALA A 179 5.80 28.78 22.58
C ALA A 179 6.18 28.61 21.11
N ALA A 180 5.41 29.21 20.20
CA ALA A 180 5.65 29.10 18.76
C ALA A 180 7.01 29.65 18.30
N ASP A 181 7.61 30.52 19.12
CA ASP A 181 8.91 31.17 18.93
C ASP A 181 10.00 30.66 19.89
N ALA A 182 9.78 29.51 20.54
CA ALA A 182 10.75 28.92 21.46
C ALA A 182 12.13 28.74 20.80
N ASP A 183 13.18 29.21 21.48
CA ASP A 183 14.55 29.05 21.02
C ASP A 183 15.06 27.60 21.19
N LEU A 184 16.19 27.29 20.56
CA LEU A 184 16.76 25.93 20.59
C LEU A 184 17.05 25.46 22.02
N SER A 185 17.54 26.35 22.90
CA SER A 185 17.81 26.00 24.31
C SER A 185 16.55 25.55 25.03
N THR A 186 15.45 26.28 24.88
CA THR A 186 14.15 25.97 25.50
C THR A 186 13.59 24.67 24.96
N VAL A 187 13.72 24.45 23.65
CA VAL A 187 13.31 23.21 22.98
C VAL A 187 14.08 22.01 23.54
N LEU A 188 15.40 22.13 23.66
CA LEU A 188 16.28 21.06 24.13
C LEU A 188 16.10 20.75 25.61
N GLU A 189 15.93 21.78 26.45
CA GLU A 189 15.63 21.61 27.88
C GLU A 189 14.30 20.85 28.08
N ARG A 190 13.27 21.20 27.31
CA ARG A 190 11.98 20.51 27.39
C ARG A 190 12.05 19.08 26.89
N ALA A 191 12.76 18.83 25.80
CA ALA A 191 12.96 17.49 25.28
C ALA A 191 13.78 16.61 26.26
N ALA A 192 14.80 17.16 26.91
CA ALA A 192 15.66 16.44 27.87
C ALA A 192 14.86 15.78 29.00
N ASN A 193 13.79 16.44 29.47
CA ASN A 193 12.92 15.90 30.53
C ASN A 193 12.07 14.70 30.08
N THR A 194 12.00 14.41 28.77
CA THR A 194 11.13 13.39 28.19
C THR A 194 11.88 12.32 27.39
N ILE A 195 13.13 12.57 27.01
CA ILE A 195 13.91 11.71 26.10
C ILE A 195 14.28 10.34 26.72
N ASP A 196 14.53 10.26 28.03
CA ASP A 196 14.93 9.00 28.69
C ASP A 196 13.78 7.97 28.82
N ALA A 197 12.54 8.37 28.54
CA ALA A 197 11.37 7.49 28.55
C ALA A 197 11.10 6.81 27.19
N ILE A 198 11.91 7.09 26.17
CA ILE A 198 11.65 6.71 24.78
C ILE A 198 12.45 5.45 24.42
N ASP A 199 11.76 4.32 24.26
CA ASP A 199 12.32 3.14 23.57
C ASP A 199 12.05 3.28 22.06
N GLY A 200 13.00 3.90 21.36
CA GLY A 200 12.90 4.14 19.91
C GLY A 200 12.92 2.85 19.08
N ASP A 201 13.57 1.80 19.56
CA ASP A 201 13.70 0.53 18.85
C ASP A 201 12.38 -0.26 18.94
N GLU A 202 11.72 -0.28 20.11
CA GLU A 202 10.41 -0.89 20.27
C GLU A 202 9.34 -0.18 19.43
N ALA A 203 9.32 1.16 19.48
CA ALA A 203 8.38 1.97 18.70
C ALA A 203 8.55 1.76 17.19
N ASP A 204 9.79 1.71 16.70
CA ASP A 204 10.07 1.48 15.28
C ASP A 204 9.64 0.07 14.83
N ALA A 205 9.91 -0.95 15.64
CA ALA A 205 9.47 -2.32 15.35
C ALA A 205 7.94 -2.45 15.26
N LEU A 206 7.21 -1.78 16.16
CA LEU A 206 5.75 -1.75 16.14
C LEU A 206 5.20 -0.97 14.94
N ILE A 207 5.85 0.14 14.56
CA ILE A 207 5.49 0.91 13.36
C ILE A 207 5.67 0.06 12.10
N ASP A 208 6.75 -0.72 11.99
CA ASP A 208 6.99 -1.58 10.84
C ASP A 208 5.98 -2.74 10.76
N LYS A 209 5.60 -3.32 11.91
CA LYS A 209 4.49 -4.28 11.97
C LYS A 209 3.18 -3.65 11.53
N LEU A 210 2.88 -2.42 11.95
CA LEU A 210 1.69 -1.69 11.51
C LEU A 210 1.72 -1.44 9.99
N LYS A 211 2.88 -1.09 9.40
CA LYS A 211 3.01 -0.93 7.94
C LYS A 211 2.73 -2.22 7.18
N GLU A 212 3.19 -3.38 7.70
CA GLU A 212 2.88 -4.68 7.09
C GLU A 212 1.37 -4.96 7.10
N VAL A 213 0.70 -4.71 8.23
CA VAL A 213 -0.76 -4.85 8.35
C VAL A 213 -1.48 -3.92 7.38
N LEU A 214 -1.08 -2.64 7.31
CA LEU A 214 -1.67 -1.65 6.39
C LEU A 214 -1.47 -2.06 4.93
N SER A 215 -0.31 -2.62 4.57
CA SER A 215 -0.05 -3.10 3.20
C SER A 215 -0.98 -4.25 2.81
N LYS A 216 -1.31 -5.16 3.73
CA LYS A 216 -2.29 -6.22 3.48
C LYS A 216 -3.70 -5.65 3.31
N CYS A 217 -4.03 -4.61 4.07
CA CYS A 217 -5.31 -3.91 3.94
C CYS A 217 -5.42 -3.16 2.60
N ASP A 218 -4.34 -2.57 2.11
CA ASP A 218 -4.32 -1.88 0.80
C ASP A 218 -4.60 -2.84 -0.36
N ASP A 219 -3.98 -4.01 -0.35
CA ASP A 219 -4.22 -5.05 -1.35
C ASP A 219 -5.68 -5.52 -1.32
N PHE A 220 -6.25 -5.71 -0.12
CA PHE A 220 -7.66 -6.05 0.04
C PHE A 220 -8.59 -4.94 -0.44
N ILE A 221 -8.36 -3.68 -0.02
CA ILE A 221 -9.16 -2.51 -0.43
C ILE A 221 -9.11 -2.33 -1.94
N GLY A 222 -7.93 -2.49 -2.56
CA GLY A 222 -7.77 -2.41 -4.01
C GLY A 222 -8.72 -3.36 -4.74
N LYS A 223 -8.79 -4.62 -4.29
CA LYS A 223 -9.67 -5.65 -4.85
C LYS A 223 -11.15 -5.46 -4.47
N ALA A 224 -11.42 -4.88 -3.30
CA ALA A 224 -12.79 -4.61 -2.83
C ALA A 224 -13.38 -3.30 -3.37
N THR A 225 -12.60 -2.46 -4.08
CA THR A 225 -13.03 -1.13 -4.55
C THR A 225 -14.34 -1.18 -5.35
N PHE A 226 -14.55 -2.24 -6.14
CA PHE A 226 -15.79 -2.46 -6.89
C PHE A 226 -17.04 -2.42 -6.00
N TYR A 227 -16.95 -2.96 -4.79
CA TYR A 227 -18.05 -3.03 -3.84
C TYR A 227 -18.31 -1.73 -3.07
N GLY A 228 -17.47 -0.69 -3.23
CA GLY A 228 -17.61 0.55 -2.46
C GLY A 228 -18.95 1.27 -2.63
N SER A 229 -19.62 1.11 -3.78
CA SER A 229 -20.93 1.72 -4.05
C SER A 229 -22.10 0.98 -3.39
N VAL A 230 -21.95 -0.33 -3.16
CA VAL A 230 -23.00 -1.22 -2.61
C VAL A 230 -22.72 -1.62 -1.17
N MET A 231 -21.49 -1.44 -0.69
CA MET A 231 -21.04 -1.73 0.67
C MET A 231 -20.26 -0.53 1.24
N PRO A 232 -20.96 0.47 1.82
CA PRO A 232 -20.33 1.67 2.38
C PRO A 232 -19.21 1.38 3.38
N ARG A 233 -19.30 0.26 4.11
CA ARG A 233 -18.28 -0.18 5.07
C ARG A 233 -16.89 -0.39 4.45
N VAL A 234 -16.78 -0.72 3.15
CA VAL A 234 -15.49 -0.80 2.46
C VAL A 234 -14.84 0.58 2.35
N LEU A 235 -15.64 1.62 2.08
CA LEU A 235 -15.18 3.00 2.02
C LEU A 235 -14.82 3.54 3.40
N ASP A 236 -15.61 3.21 4.42
CA ASP A 236 -15.32 3.55 5.81
C ASP A 236 -14.00 2.91 6.26
N PHE A 237 -13.80 1.62 5.94
CA PHE A 237 -12.57 0.91 6.24
C PHE A 237 -11.36 1.51 5.53
N LYS A 238 -11.48 1.86 4.24
CA LYS A 238 -10.44 2.58 3.51
C LYS A 238 -10.07 3.90 4.20
N SER A 239 -11.07 4.68 4.57
CA SER A 239 -10.87 5.98 5.24
C SER A 239 -10.17 5.81 6.60
N PHE A 240 -10.53 4.75 7.33
CA PHE A 240 -9.86 4.37 8.57
C PHE A 240 -8.38 3.98 8.34
N VAL A 241 -8.10 3.12 7.36
CA VAL A 241 -6.72 2.73 6.99
C VAL A 241 -5.88 3.94 6.59
N ASP A 242 -6.43 4.87 5.82
CA ASP A 242 -5.75 6.11 5.44
C ASP A 242 -5.45 6.99 6.67
N ALA A 243 -6.38 7.12 7.60
CA ALA A 243 -6.16 7.85 8.86
C ALA A 243 -5.07 7.20 9.73
N VAL A 244 -5.05 5.86 9.82
CA VAL A 244 -4.02 5.12 10.56
C VAL A 244 -2.65 5.28 9.90
N ARG A 245 -2.58 5.34 8.56
CA ARG A 245 -1.31 5.61 7.85
C ARG A 245 -0.76 7.00 8.19
N VAL A 246 -1.61 8.02 8.23
CA VAL A 246 -1.20 9.37 8.64
C VAL A 246 -0.69 9.36 10.08
N MET A 247 -1.36 8.64 10.98
CA MET A 247 -0.90 8.46 12.36
C MET A 247 0.48 7.80 12.41
N ALA A 248 0.68 6.67 11.72
CA ALA A 248 1.96 5.96 11.70
C ALA A 248 3.12 6.85 11.21
N LYS A 249 2.88 7.68 10.19
CA LYS A 249 3.87 8.68 9.73
C LYS A 249 4.20 9.71 10.81
N ARG A 250 3.19 10.23 11.53
CA ARG A 250 3.40 11.18 12.63
C ARG A 250 4.20 10.58 13.78
N CYS A 251 3.89 9.32 14.14
CA CYS A 251 4.65 8.59 15.15
C CYS A 251 6.12 8.40 14.74
N LYS A 252 6.38 8.04 13.48
CA LYS A 252 7.76 7.94 12.99
C LYS A 252 8.47 9.30 12.97
N ALA A 253 7.79 10.36 12.53
CA ALA A 253 8.33 11.72 12.58
C ALA A 253 8.77 12.11 13.99
N LEU A 254 7.97 11.75 14.97
CA LEU A 254 8.23 12.04 16.36
C LEU A 254 9.35 11.19 16.98
N SER A 255 9.46 9.92 16.59
CA SER A 255 10.63 9.09 16.91
C SER A 255 11.92 9.75 16.39
N CYS A 256 11.96 10.10 15.10
CA CYS A 256 13.11 10.78 14.50
C CYS A 256 13.43 12.10 15.20
N GLU A 257 12.41 12.90 15.53
CA GLU A 257 12.62 14.14 16.26
C GLU A 257 13.23 13.93 17.64
N SER A 258 12.74 12.95 18.39
CA SER A 258 13.21 12.68 19.73
C SER A 258 14.66 12.20 19.72
N LEU A 259 15.04 11.42 18.71
CA LEU A 259 16.43 11.03 18.46
C LEU A 259 17.32 12.22 18.05
N LEU A 260 16.78 13.18 17.28
CA LEU A 260 17.48 14.44 17.02
C LEU A 260 17.74 15.18 18.33
N ALA A 261 16.71 15.38 19.16
CA ALA A 261 16.85 16.06 20.44
C ALA A 261 17.81 15.34 21.41
N PHE A 262 17.79 14.00 21.45
CA PHE A 262 18.75 13.19 22.20
C PHE A 262 20.18 13.44 21.71
N ALA A 263 20.40 13.44 20.39
CA ALA A 263 21.71 13.71 19.82
C ALA A 263 22.22 15.10 20.23
N HIS A 264 21.35 16.10 20.30
CA HIS A 264 21.71 17.44 20.80
C HIS A 264 22.04 17.50 22.29
N ASN A 265 21.29 16.78 23.13
CA ASN A 265 21.41 16.86 24.59
C ASN A 265 22.50 15.94 25.18
N SER A 266 22.65 14.75 24.62
CA SER A 266 23.38 13.66 25.28
C SER A 266 24.73 13.34 24.63
N CYS A 267 24.98 13.81 23.41
CA CYS A 267 26.23 13.53 22.70
C CYS A 267 27.31 14.58 22.99
N LYS A 268 28.39 14.15 23.65
CA LYS A 268 29.54 15.02 23.96
C LYS A 268 30.51 15.20 22.78
N SER A 269 30.56 14.25 21.86
CA SER A 269 31.40 14.32 20.65
C SER A 269 30.61 14.94 19.51
N VAL A 270 31.15 16.02 18.93
CA VAL A 270 30.57 16.71 17.77
C VAL A 270 30.48 15.76 16.57
N GLU A 271 31.47 14.90 16.37
CA GLU A 271 31.48 13.92 15.29
C GLU A 271 30.36 12.87 15.47
N TRP A 272 30.21 12.36 16.69
CA TRP A 272 29.17 11.38 17.02
C TRP A 272 27.77 11.98 16.94
N GLN A 273 27.59 13.20 17.46
CA GLN A 273 26.37 13.98 17.34
C GLN A 273 25.99 14.19 15.87
N ALA A 274 26.93 14.65 15.04
CA ALA A 274 26.69 14.88 13.61
C ALA A 274 26.34 13.58 12.88
N ARG A 275 26.94 12.44 13.25
CA ARG A 275 26.61 11.13 12.69
C ARG A 275 25.19 10.68 13.03
N LEU A 276 24.79 10.76 14.30
CA LEU A 276 23.44 10.39 14.73
C LEU A 276 22.39 11.29 14.07
N ILE A 277 22.63 12.60 14.05
CA ILE A 277 21.76 13.57 13.36
C ILE A 277 21.65 13.25 11.87
N ARG A 278 22.77 12.93 11.21
CA ARG A 278 22.77 12.56 9.79
C ARG A 278 21.92 11.33 9.52
N ASN A 279 22.04 10.28 10.34
CA ASN A 279 21.21 9.08 10.20
C ASN A 279 19.71 9.41 10.27
N GLN A 280 19.32 10.23 11.25
CA GLN A 280 17.92 10.64 11.41
C GLN A 280 17.42 11.54 10.27
N LEU A 281 18.25 12.47 9.78
CA LEU A 281 17.91 13.27 8.58
C LEU A 281 17.76 12.39 7.33
N THR A 282 18.58 11.34 7.18
CA THR A 282 18.43 10.35 6.11
C THR A 282 17.12 9.57 6.25
N GLU A 283 16.75 9.15 7.46
CA GLU A 283 15.45 8.51 7.71
C GLU A 283 14.26 9.44 7.39
N ILE A 284 14.36 10.72 7.75
CA ILE A 284 13.33 11.73 7.42
C ILE A 284 13.17 11.84 5.90
N MET A 285 14.28 11.92 5.16
CA MET A 285 14.26 12.04 3.71
C MET A 285 13.77 10.77 3.00
N ILE A 286 14.30 9.59 3.36
CA ILE A 286 13.98 8.31 2.70
C ILE A 286 12.59 7.81 3.13
N GLY A 287 12.23 8.04 4.40
CA GLY A 287 10.96 7.61 4.99
C GLY A 287 9.76 8.45 4.54
N ASN A 288 9.94 9.43 3.65
CA ASN A 288 8.91 10.38 3.21
C ASN A 288 8.18 11.03 4.40
N ILE A 289 8.95 11.44 5.41
CA ILE A 289 8.43 12.20 6.54
C ILE A 289 8.36 13.66 6.11
N ASP A 290 7.17 14.26 6.17
CA ASP A 290 7.02 15.67 5.86
C ASP A 290 7.75 16.50 6.92
N GLU A 291 8.67 17.37 6.51
CA GLU A 291 9.44 18.22 7.43
C GLU A 291 8.54 19.08 8.33
N LYS A 292 7.32 19.40 7.87
CA LYS A 292 6.32 20.15 8.65
C LYS A 292 5.85 19.41 9.91
N ASP A 293 5.98 18.08 9.94
CA ASP A 293 5.59 17.25 11.07
C ASP A 293 6.68 17.23 12.18
N LEU A 294 7.84 17.84 11.90
CA LEU A 294 8.97 18.01 12.80
C LEU A 294 9.04 19.44 13.37
N HIS A 295 9.71 19.60 14.50
CA HIS A 295 9.97 20.86 15.18
C HIS A 295 11.02 21.65 14.40
N GLN A 296 10.59 22.77 13.81
CA GLN A 296 11.38 23.49 12.81
C GLN A 296 12.71 24.02 13.35
N VAL A 297 12.76 24.47 14.60
CA VAL A 297 14.01 24.95 15.23
C VAL A 297 15.03 23.83 15.39
N LEU A 298 14.57 22.64 15.81
CA LEU A 298 15.41 21.46 16.01
C LEU A 298 15.90 20.94 14.66
N LEU A 299 15.01 20.85 13.67
CA LEU A 299 15.36 20.42 12.31
C LEU A 299 16.41 21.36 11.66
N LYS A 300 16.21 22.68 11.75
CA LYS A 300 17.17 23.66 11.23
C LYS A 300 18.53 23.55 11.92
N SER A 301 18.53 23.42 13.25
CA SER A 301 19.76 23.24 14.03
C SER A 301 20.51 21.97 13.63
N SER A 302 19.79 20.85 13.53
CA SER A 302 20.30 19.56 13.10
C SER A 302 20.93 19.60 11.70
N LYS A 303 20.27 20.22 10.72
CA LYS A 303 20.83 20.43 9.37
C LYS A 303 22.12 21.26 9.42
N SER A 304 22.12 22.36 10.18
CA SER A 304 23.29 23.23 10.32
C SER A 304 24.50 22.52 10.94
N LEU A 305 24.28 21.65 11.94
CA LEU A 305 25.35 20.85 12.54
C LEU A 305 26.00 19.90 11.54
N VAL A 306 25.20 19.20 10.73
CA VAL A 306 25.73 18.28 9.71
C VAL A 306 26.49 19.02 8.62
N GLU A 307 26.00 20.19 8.19
CA GLU A 307 26.71 21.05 7.24
C GLU A 307 28.04 21.57 7.78
N LYS A 308 28.08 22.00 9.04
CA LYS A 308 29.32 22.48 9.69
C LYS A 308 30.34 21.36 9.85
N ALA A 309 29.92 20.19 10.31
CA ALA A 309 30.78 19.02 10.42
C ALA A 309 31.31 18.56 9.05
N GLY A 310 30.48 18.64 8.00
CA GLY A 310 30.90 18.34 6.63
C GLY A 310 31.91 19.35 6.05
N LYS A 311 31.85 20.62 6.46
CA LYS A 311 32.84 21.65 6.08
C LYS A 311 34.16 21.45 6.81
N GLN A 312 34.13 21.17 8.12
CA GLN A 312 35.34 20.90 8.91
C GLN A 312 36.11 19.67 8.41
N ALA A 313 35.41 18.58 8.07
CA ALA A 313 36.04 17.39 7.50
C ALA A 313 36.73 17.69 6.15
N ARG A 314 36.15 18.57 5.31
CA ARG A 314 36.75 18.98 4.03
C ARG A 314 37.97 19.89 4.22
N GLU A 315 37.92 20.77 5.22
CA GLU A 315 39.05 21.65 5.56
C GLU A 315 40.22 20.86 6.19
N GLU A 316 39.94 19.81 6.96
CA GLU A 316 40.96 18.88 7.47
C GLU A 316 41.62 18.04 6.36
N ASP A 317 40.85 17.63 5.34
CA ASP A 317 41.40 16.94 4.16
C ASP A 317 42.25 17.87 3.27
N ASP A 318 41.83 19.13 3.08
CA ASP A 318 42.58 20.13 2.30
C ASP A 318 43.87 20.58 3.01
N HIS A 319 43.86 20.67 4.35
CA HIS A 319 45.05 20.96 5.16
C HIS A 319 45.93 19.74 5.45
N GLY A 320 45.38 18.52 5.35
CA GLY A 320 46.09 17.25 5.39
C GLY A 320 46.92 16.98 4.13
N GLN A 321 46.43 17.41 2.95
CA GLN A 321 47.19 17.32 1.69
C GLN A 321 48.28 18.39 1.54
N THR A 322 48.20 19.53 2.23
CA THR A 322 49.23 20.58 2.17
C THR A 322 50.38 20.41 3.16
N LYS A 323 50.22 19.66 4.27
CA LYS A 323 51.34 19.38 5.20
C LYS A 323 52.16 18.14 4.86
N ALA A 324 51.59 17.14 4.17
CA ALA A 324 52.33 15.94 3.76
C ALA A 324 53.22 16.15 2.51
N THR A 325 52.93 17.14 1.68
CA THR A 325 53.70 17.41 0.44
C THR A 325 54.91 18.32 0.64
N ALA A 326 54.89 19.23 1.62
CA ALA A 326 56.04 20.12 1.88
C ALA A 326 57.19 19.42 2.65
N ALA A 327 56.88 18.60 3.66
CA ALA A 327 57.89 17.89 4.45
C ALA A 327 58.58 16.76 3.67
N SER A 328 57.88 16.15 2.71
CA SER A 328 58.41 15.10 1.84
C SER A 328 59.33 15.66 0.74
N ALA A 329 59.02 16.85 0.19
CA ALA A 329 59.82 17.48 -0.86
C ALA A 329 61.15 18.06 -0.36
N GLU A 330 61.22 18.56 0.88
CA GLU A 330 62.45 19.13 1.44
C GLU A 330 63.45 18.05 1.91
N SER A 331 62.95 16.91 2.40
CA SER A 331 63.76 15.73 2.74
C SER A 331 64.37 15.05 1.50
N ALA A 332 63.65 15.03 0.38
CA ALA A 332 64.15 14.52 -0.90
C ALA A 332 65.23 15.43 -1.54
N ARG A 333 65.13 16.75 -1.39
CA ARG A 333 66.13 17.70 -1.93
C ARG A 333 67.46 17.69 -1.15
N LYS A 334 67.45 17.35 0.14
CA LYS A 334 68.67 17.28 0.97
C LYS A 334 69.51 16.03 0.69
N LYS A 335 68.89 14.92 0.27
CA LYS A 335 69.59 13.67 -0.11
C LYS A 335 70.26 13.73 -1.50
N LEU A 336 69.89 14.68 -2.35
CA LEU A 336 70.47 14.84 -3.70
C LEU A 336 71.67 15.79 -3.78
N ARG A 337 72.01 16.52 -2.70
CA ARG A 337 73.14 17.48 -2.67
C ARG A 337 74.38 16.99 -1.93
N LEU A 338 74.32 15.87 -1.22
CA LEU A 338 75.46 15.27 -0.48
C LEU A 338 75.99 13.98 -1.14
N GLY A 339 75.63 13.76 -2.40
CA GLY A 339 76.11 12.65 -3.22
C GLY A 339 77.02 13.11 -4.36
N LYS A 340 78.13 13.77 -4.02
CA LYS A 340 79.41 13.74 -4.72
C LYS A 340 80.52 13.96 -3.70
#